data_AF-A0A9P6X1K1-F1
#
_entry.id   AF-A0A9P6X1K1-F1
#
_cell.length_a   1.000
_cell.length_b   1.000
_cell.length_c   1.000
_cell.angle_alpha   90.00
_cell.angle_beta   90.00
_cell.angle_gamma   90.00
#
_symmetry.space_group_name_H-M   'P 1'
#
loop_
_entity.id
_entity.type
_entity.pdbx_description
1 polymer ?
#
loop_
_entity_poly.entity_id
_entity_poly.type
_entity_poly.pdbx_seq_one_letter_code
_entity_poly.pdbx_strand_id
1 'polypeptide(L)'
;MITLTLGYITLPFDIIKSTKSLPSNDYVLSKSVITLSIQGFLQSPPVMYPTIERHIIRLSRQATATESNLCNTLFQALCQPQQPAYGIIQIENFLLGILTPTGQGNLFTIHVVESESIPLTSNHSQVEERMLDLDSSIRPIEILKACQLWPNSKSHLENIANQIYKIAMVYGYWENWRLFEGICQRHEINPQQFIEK
;
A
#
# COMPACT_ATOMS: atom_id res chain seq x y z
N MET A 1 -13.21 -3.29 -20.76
CA MET A 1 -13.52 -4.21 -19.63
C MET A 1 -12.37 -4.15 -18.63
N ILE A 2 -12.64 -4.24 -17.34
CA ILE A 2 -11.61 -4.27 -16.29
C ILE A 2 -11.74 -5.58 -15.52
N THR A 3 -10.64 -6.28 -15.31
CA THR A 3 -10.58 -7.42 -14.38
C THR A 3 -9.89 -6.95 -13.11
N LEU A 4 -10.61 -6.94 -11.99
CA LEU A 4 -10.00 -6.68 -10.68
C LEU A 4 -9.44 -7.99 -10.12
N THR A 5 -8.22 -7.92 -9.58
CA THR A 5 -7.56 -9.08 -8.96
C THR A 5 -7.19 -8.77 -7.52
N LEU A 6 -7.41 -9.75 -6.64
CA LEU A 6 -7.04 -9.71 -5.23
C LEU A 6 -6.42 -11.06 -4.87
N GLY A 7 -5.09 -11.14 -4.87
CA GLY A 7 -4.38 -12.42 -4.80
C GLY A 7 -4.78 -13.32 -5.97
N TYR A 8 -5.41 -14.47 -5.66
CA TYR A 8 -5.89 -15.44 -6.66
C TYR A 8 -7.34 -15.20 -7.12
N ILE A 9 -8.04 -14.22 -6.52
CA ILE A 9 -9.41 -13.89 -6.88
C ILE A 9 -9.40 -12.94 -8.05
N THR A 10 -10.13 -13.28 -9.12
CA THR A 10 -10.32 -12.42 -10.30
C THR A 10 -11.80 -12.14 -10.49
N LEU A 11 -12.16 -10.86 -10.65
CA LEU A 11 -13.54 -10.42 -10.81
C LEU A 11 -13.68 -9.55 -12.08
N PRO A 12 -14.57 -9.89 -13.00
CA PRO A 12 -14.76 -9.14 -14.23
C PRO A 12 -15.72 -7.96 -14.02
N PHE A 13 -15.35 -6.78 -14.50
CA PHE A 13 -16.12 -5.54 -14.40
C PHE A 13 -16.25 -4.84 -15.75
N ASP A 14 -17.45 -4.31 -16.00
CA ASP A 14 -17.75 -3.43 -17.12
C ASP A 14 -17.63 -1.97 -16.69
N ILE A 15 -16.96 -1.14 -17.50
CA ILE A 15 -16.89 0.30 -17.27
C ILE A 15 -18.23 0.88 -17.73
N ILE A 16 -18.99 1.46 -16.79
CA ILE A 16 -20.30 2.07 -17.06
C ILE A 16 -20.15 3.53 -17.46
N LYS A 17 -19.22 4.24 -16.82
CA LYS A 17 -18.95 5.65 -17.08
C LYS A 17 -17.50 5.97 -16.76
N SER A 18 -16.85 6.73 -17.64
CA SER A 18 -15.56 7.36 -17.39
C SER A 18 -15.75 8.86 -17.38
N THR A 19 -15.09 9.55 -16.46
CA THR A 19 -15.09 11.02 -16.40
C THR A 19 -13.66 11.47 -16.19
N LYS A 20 -13.19 12.33 -17.09
CA LYS A 20 -11.87 12.94 -17.00
C LYS A 20 -12.01 14.26 -16.26
N SER A 21 -11.27 14.42 -15.18
CA SER A 21 -11.38 15.55 -14.26
C SER A 21 -10.30 16.60 -14.48
N LEU A 22 -9.13 16.21 -15.01
CA LEU A 22 -8.03 17.12 -15.35
C LEU A 22 -7.85 17.20 -16.88
N PRO A 23 -8.07 18.37 -17.52
CA PRO A 23 -7.96 18.53 -18.97
C PRO A 23 -6.51 18.52 -19.49
N SER A 24 -5.51 18.62 -18.61
CA SER A 24 -4.09 18.77 -18.98
C SER A 24 -3.28 17.47 -19.03
N ASN A 25 -3.84 16.33 -18.62
CA ASN A 25 -3.14 15.05 -18.64
C ASN A 25 -3.75 14.16 -19.74
N ASP A 26 -2.96 13.69 -20.70
CA ASP A 26 -3.41 12.86 -21.84
C ASP A 26 -3.62 11.38 -21.47
N TYR A 27 -3.41 11.00 -20.21
CA TYR A 27 -3.71 9.66 -19.75
C TYR A 27 -5.18 9.32 -20.03
N VAL A 28 -5.36 8.17 -20.69
CA VAL A 28 -6.64 7.50 -20.88
C VAL A 28 -6.36 6.04 -20.59
N LEU A 29 -7.13 5.47 -19.66
CA LEU A 29 -7.14 4.04 -19.39
C LEU A 29 -7.69 3.29 -20.65
N SER A 30 -6.84 3.14 -21.68
CA SER A 30 -7.23 2.93 -23.09
C SER A 30 -7.07 1.50 -23.60
N LYS A 31 -6.63 0.55 -22.77
CA LYS A 31 -6.58 -0.86 -23.18
C LYS A 31 -7.98 -1.48 -23.07
N SER A 32 -8.38 -2.18 -24.13
CA SER A 32 -9.69 -2.83 -24.29
C SER A 32 -10.04 -3.78 -23.14
N VAL A 33 -9.05 -4.44 -22.55
CA VAL A 33 -9.14 -5.23 -21.32
C VAL A 33 -7.93 -4.95 -20.46
N ILE A 34 -8.14 -4.51 -19.21
CA ILE A 34 -7.07 -4.21 -18.25
C ILE A 34 -7.27 -5.07 -17.01
N THR A 35 -6.22 -5.75 -16.58
CA THR A 35 -6.19 -6.43 -15.29
C THR A 35 -5.55 -5.49 -14.28
N LEU A 36 -6.29 -5.16 -13.23
CA LEU A 36 -5.88 -4.25 -12.16
C LEU A 36 -5.79 -5.05 -10.85
N SER A 37 -4.65 -4.96 -10.17
CA SER A 37 -4.44 -5.67 -8.91
C SER A 37 -4.63 -4.75 -7.72
N ILE A 38 -5.51 -5.14 -6.82
CA ILE A 38 -5.66 -4.53 -5.50
C ILE A 38 -4.45 -4.99 -4.68
N GLN A 39 -3.55 -4.05 -4.39
CA GLN A 39 -2.31 -4.28 -3.64
C GLN A 39 -2.53 -4.23 -2.13
N GLY A 40 -3.57 -3.53 -1.68
CA GLY A 40 -3.87 -3.41 -0.26
C GLY A 40 -5.15 -2.62 0.01
N PHE A 41 -5.45 -2.45 1.29
CA PHE A 41 -6.61 -1.70 1.77
C PHE A 41 -6.17 -0.61 2.74
N LEU A 42 -6.77 0.57 2.61
CA LEU A 42 -6.53 1.73 3.46
C LEU A 42 -7.85 2.13 4.13
N GLN A 43 -7.83 2.51 5.41
CA GLN A 43 -9.04 2.92 6.16
C GLN A 43 -9.22 4.45 6.22
N SER A 44 -8.17 5.21 5.92
CA SER A 44 -8.17 6.67 6.03
C SER A 44 -7.38 7.27 4.87
N PRO A 45 -7.94 7.31 3.65
CA PRO A 45 -7.30 8.01 2.56
C PRO A 45 -7.26 9.53 2.84
N PRO A 46 -6.32 10.26 2.23
CA PRO A 46 -6.31 11.71 2.28
C PRO A 46 -7.67 12.27 1.87
N VAL A 47 -8.15 13.32 2.54
CA VAL A 47 -9.49 13.90 2.33
C VAL A 47 -9.66 14.47 0.91
N MET A 48 -8.55 14.83 0.25
CA MET A 48 -8.51 15.25 -1.15
C MET A 48 -7.30 14.64 -1.84
N TYR A 49 -7.54 14.08 -3.03
CA TYR A 49 -6.50 13.66 -3.96
C TYR A 49 -6.87 14.17 -5.36
N PRO A 50 -5.94 14.83 -6.08
CA PRO A 50 -6.19 15.30 -7.44
C PRO A 50 -6.49 14.09 -8.33
N THR A 51 -7.77 13.90 -8.65
CA THR A 51 -8.24 12.78 -9.46
C THR A 51 -8.12 13.18 -10.93
N ILE A 52 -7.39 12.39 -11.70
CA ILE A 52 -7.20 12.55 -13.15
C ILE A 52 -8.40 11.99 -13.90
N GLU A 53 -8.74 10.73 -13.60
CA GLU A 53 -9.87 10.01 -14.18
C GLU A 53 -10.69 9.33 -13.09
N ARG A 54 -12.00 9.26 -13.33
CA ARG A 54 -12.94 8.53 -12.50
C ARG A 54 -13.68 7.52 -13.35
N HIS A 55 -13.60 6.24 -12.99
CA HIS A 55 -14.33 5.17 -13.66
C HIS A 55 -15.37 4.56 -12.72
N ILE A 56 -16.63 4.58 -13.12
CA ILE A 56 -17.68 3.81 -12.48
C ILE A 56 -17.71 2.45 -13.15
N ILE A 57 -17.46 1.41 -12.36
CA ILE A 57 -17.41 0.03 -12.82
C ILE A 57 -18.54 -0.78 -12.17
N ARG A 58 -19.08 -1.74 -12.92
CA ARG A 58 -20.12 -2.67 -12.44
C ARG A 58 -19.69 -4.09 -12.72
N LEU A 59 -19.98 -5.01 -11.80
CA LEU A 59 -19.73 -6.43 -12.02
C LEU A 59 -20.34 -6.85 -13.37
N SER A 60 -19.55 -7.55 -14.18
CA SER A 60 -19.95 -7.89 -15.55
C SER A 60 -21.23 -8.70 -15.56
N ARG A 61 -22.07 -8.49 -16.59
CA ARG A 61 -23.28 -9.33 -16.78
C ARG A 61 -22.96 -10.79 -17.08
N GLN A 62 -21.71 -11.08 -17.47
CA GLN A 62 -21.22 -12.42 -17.74
C GLN A 62 -20.64 -13.10 -16.49
N ALA A 63 -20.63 -12.41 -15.34
CA ALA A 63 -20.09 -12.96 -14.11
C ALA A 63 -20.91 -14.18 -13.63
N THR A 64 -20.20 -15.19 -13.19
CA THR A 64 -20.72 -16.39 -12.54
C THR A 64 -21.33 -16.08 -11.18
N ALA A 65 -22.14 -17.00 -10.65
CA ALA A 65 -22.71 -16.89 -9.31
C ALA A 65 -21.60 -16.78 -8.23
N THR A 66 -20.49 -17.49 -8.41
CA THR A 66 -19.33 -17.44 -7.50
C THR A 66 -18.69 -16.04 -7.50
N GLU A 67 -18.46 -15.46 -8.68
CA GLU A 67 -17.92 -14.10 -8.80
C GLU A 67 -18.88 -13.06 -8.21
N SER A 68 -20.19 -13.25 -8.35
CA SER A 68 -21.19 -12.40 -7.71
C SER A 68 -21.12 -12.45 -6.18
N ASN A 69 -20.95 -13.65 -5.60
CA ASN A 69 -20.78 -13.80 -4.16
C ASN A 69 -19.49 -13.16 -3.66
N LEU A 70 -18.38 -13.37 -4.37
CA LEU A 70 -17.08 -12.76 -4.03
C LEU A 70 -17.11 -11.23 -4.16
N CYS A 71 -17.81 -10.71 -5.16
CA CYS A 71 -18.05 -9.28 -5.32
C CYS A 71 -18.85 -8.71 -4.14
N ASN A 72 -19.89 -9.41 -3.68
CA ASN A 72 -20.64 -9.03 -2.48
C ASN A 72 -19.76 -9.05 -1.22
N THR A 73 -18.88 -10.04 -1.08
CA THR A 73 -17.92 -10.10 0.03
C THR A 73 -16.94 -8.92 -0.02
N LEU A 74 -16.39 -8.60 -1.19
CA LEU A 74 -15.53 -7.43 -1.39
C LEU A 74 -16.27 -6.14 -1.03
N PHE A 75 -17.51 -6.00 -1.49
CA PHE A 75 -18.35 -4.86 -1.15
C PHE A 75 -18.56 -4.71 0.35
N GLN A 76 -18.94 -5.78 1.04
CA GLN A 76 -19.14 -5.78 2.49
C GLN A 76 -17.85 -5.46 3.25
N ALA A 77 -16.71 -5.96 2.79
CA ALA A 77 -15.41 -5.67 3.40
C ALA A 77 -15.04 -4.18 3.29
N LEU A 78 -15.40 -3.50 2.19
CA LEU A 78 -15.13 -2.08 2.00
C LEU A 78 -16.15 -1.17 2.70
N CYS A 79 -17.41 -1.61 2.82
CA CYS A 79 -18.51 -0.84 3.42
C CYS A 79 -18.66 -1.01 4.95
N GLN A 80 -17.61 -1.39 5.68
CA GLN A 80 -17.73 -1.56 7.13
C GLN A 80 -18.16 -0.23 7.81
N PRO A 81 -19.29 -0.20 8.55
CA PRO A 81 -19.91 1.04 9.03
C PRO A 81 -19.02 1.90 9.94
N GLN A 82 -18.10 1.26 10.67
CA GLN A 82 -17.22 1.92 11.62
C GLN A 82 -15.84 2.25 11.03
N GLN A 83 -15.42 1.54 9.98
CA GLN A 83 -14.10 1.65 9.37
C GLN A 83 -14.20 1.37 7.86
N PRO A 84 -14.70 2.32 7.05
CA PRO A 84 -14.75 2.15 5.61
C PRO A 84 -13.34 1.94 5.08
N ALA A 85 -13.19 0.95 4.21
CA ALA A 85 -11.91 0.63 3.59
C ALA A 85 -11.92 0.98 2.10
N TYR A 86 -10.73 1.25 1.59
CA TYR A 86 -10.46 1.70 0.23
C TYR A 86 -9.43 0.75 -0.37
N GLY A 87 -9.70 0.18 -1.55
CA GLY A 87 -8.73 -0.66 -2.23
C GLY A 87 -7.71 0.20 -2.95
N ILE A 88 -6.41 -0.11 -2.79
CA ILE A 88 -5.33 0.58 -3.52
C ILE A 88 -4.87 -0.29 -4.68
N ILE A 89 -4.81 0.30 -5.86
CA ILE A 89 -4.46 -0.36 -7.12
C ILE A 89 -3.24 0.36 -7.70
N GLN A 90 -2.17 -0.36 -8.02
CA GLN A 90 -1.10 0.19 -8.84
C GLN A 90 -1.53 0.13 -10.31
N ILE A 91 -1.55 1.27 -11.01
CA ILE A 91 -1.90 1.32 -12.43
C ILE A 91 -0.61 1.42 -13.26
N GLU A 92 0.20 2.46 -13.01
CA GLU A 92 1.51 2.70 -13.64
C GLU A 92 2.44 3.37 -12.62
N ASN A 93 3.74 3.53 -12.93
CA ASN A 93 4.77 4.00 -11.98
C ASN A 93 4.41 5.28 -11.20
N PHE A 94 3.55 6.13 -11.76
CA PHE A 94 3.13 7.40 -11.17
C PHE A 94 1.60 7.50 -10.95
N LEU A 95 0.87 6.41 -11.20
CA LEU A 95 -0.59 6.40 -11.17
C LEU A 95 -1.11 5.34 -10.21
N LEU A 96 -1.90 5.81 -9.25
CA LEU A 96 -2.62 4.96 -8.31
C LEU A 96 -4.11 4.99 -8.61
N GLY A 97 -4.74 3.83 -8.48
CA GLY A 97 -6.18 3.67 -8.48
C GLY A 97 -6.68 3.52 -7.04
N ILE A 98 -7.67 4.30 -6.64
CA ILE A 98 -8.38 4.14 -5.38
C ILE A 98 -9.75 3.56 -5.69
N LEU A 99 -9.98 2.31 -5.28
CA LEU A 99 -11.24 1.59 -5.42
C LEU A 99 -12.14 1.89 -4.22
N THR A 100 -13.32 2.42 -4.51
CA THR A 100 -14.35 2.70 -3.50
C THR A 100 -15.66 2.02 -3.85
N PRO A 101 -16.38 1.45 -2.87
CA PRO A 101 -17.72 0.97 -3.10
C PRO A 101 -18.66 2.15 -3.33
N THR A 102 -19.58 2.03 -4.28
CA THR A 102 -20.78 2.90 -4.31
C THR A 102 -21.85 2.21 -3.46
N GLY A 103 -22.83 2.90 -2.89
CA GLY A 103 -23.83 2.27 -2.00
C GLY A 103 -24.68 1.11 -2.58
N GLN A 104 -24.35 0.60 -3.77
CA GLN A 104 -24.91 -0.57 -4.45
C GLN A 104 -23.84 -1.68 -4.54
N GLY A 105 -24.19 -2.90 -4.11
CA GLY A 105 -23.23 -4.00 -3.88
C GLY A 105 -22.41 -4.51 -5.07
N ASN A 106 -22.78 -4.12 -6.29
CA ASN A 106 -22.13 -4.54 -7.53
C ASN A 106 -21.46 -3.38 -8.29
N LEU A 107 -21.38 -2.20 -7.69
CA LEU A 107 -20.85 -0.99 -8.33
C LEU A 107 -19.76 -0.37 -7.48
N PHE A 108 -18.65 -0.07 -8.14
CA PHE A 108 -17.49 0.55 -7.53
C PHE A 108 -17.06 1.77 -8.36
N THR A 109 -16.34 2.68 -7.72
CA THR A 109 -15.63 3.76 -8.40
C THR A 109 -14.14 3.52 -8.27
N ILE A 110 -13.41 3.62 -9.38
CA ILE A 110 -11.95 3.75 -9.39
C ILE A 110 -11.61 5.21 -9.62
N HIS A 111 -10.89 5.80 -8.68
CA HIS A 111 -10.29 7.13 -8.83
C HIS A 111 -8.83 6.94 -9.24
N VAL A 112 -8.47 7.41 -10.43
CA VAL A 112 -7.08 7.46 -10.89
C VAL A 112 -6.48 8.77 -10.40
N VAL A 113 -5.42 8.68 -9.62
CA VAL A 113 -4.72 9.82 -9.04
C VAL A 113 -3.26 9.78 -9.44
N GLU A 114 -2.69 10.96 -9.60
CA GLU A 114 -1.24 11.10 -9.69
C GLU A 114 -0.68 10.85 -8.29
N SER A 115 0.17 9.84 -8.19
CA SER A 115 1.04 9.75 -7.04
C SER A 115 2.17 10.74 -7.29
N GLU A 116 2.29 11.77 -6.45
CA GLU A 116 3.55 12.50 -6.34
C GLU A 116 4.60 11.47 -5.95
N SER A 117 5.30 10.94 -6.94
CA SER A 117 6.49 10.19 -6.65
C SER A 117 7.46 11.22 -6.06
N ILE A 118 7.82 11.04 -4.80
CA ILE A 118 9.27 10.96 -4.54
C ILE A 118 9.73 9.96 -5.58
N PRO A 119 10.48 10.40 -6.58
CA PRO A 119 10.72 9.57 -7.72
C PRO A 119 11.34 8.28 -7.20
N LEU A 120 10.76 7.13 -7.57
CA LEU A 120 11.59 5.97 -7.84
C LEU A 120 12.37 6.33 -9.12
N THR A 121 13.24 7.34 -9.02
CA THR A 121 14.08 7.77 -10.13
C THR A 121 15.01 6.60 -10.37
N SER A 122 14.73 5.94 -11.48
CA SER A 122 15.66 5.30 -12.39
C SER A 122 16.81 6.24 -12.84
N ASN A 123 17.41 6.97 -11.89
CA ASN A 123 18.57 7.86 -12.03
C ASN A 123 19.37 7.95 -10.71
N HIS A 124 19.29 6.94 -9.84
CA HIS A 124 20.47 6.59 -9.08
C HIS A 124 21.34 5.72 -9.97
N SER A 125 22.36 6.36 -10.56
CA SER A 125 23.62 5.72 -10.84
C SER A 125 23.95 4.75 -9.70
N GLN A 126 23.82 3.44 -9.95
CA GLN A 126 24.38 2.38 -9.11
C GLN A 126 24.06 2.48 -7.60
N VAL A 127 22.84 2.81 -7.21
CA VAL A 127 22.38 2.32 -5.90
C VAL A 127 21.80 0.95 -6.20
N GLU A 128 22.61 -0.08 -5.96
CA GLU A 128 22.16 -1.47 -5.90
C GLU A 128 20.74 -1.49 -5.31
N GLU A 129 19.79 -2.04 -6.06
CA GLU A 129 18.69 -2.80 -5.47
C GLU A 129 19.32 -3.87 -4.59
N ARG A 130 19.80 -3.47 -3.42
CA ARG A 130 19.73 -4.36 -2.29
C ARG A 130 18.24 -4.43 -2.01
N MET A 131 17.60 -5.47 -2.53
CA MET A 131 16.68 -6.21 -1.67
C MET A 131 17.29 -6.11 -0.27
N LEU A 132 16.61 -5.46 0.67
CA LEU A 132 17.06 -5.49 2.07
C LEU A 132 17.17 -6.98 2.37
N ASP A 133 18.41 -7.45 2.36
CA ASP A 133 18.71 -8.86 2.28
C ASP A 133 18.04 -9.45 3.52
N LEU A 134 17.02 -10.30 3.36
CA LEU A 134 16.33 -10.89 4.50
C LEU A 134 17.33 -11.72 5.33
N ASP A 135 18.43 -12.15 4.70
CA ASP A 135 19.59 -12.78 5.33
C ASP A 135 20.45 -11.81 6.17
N SER A 136 20.27 -10.50 6.00
CA SER A 136 20.85 -9.42 6.82
C SER A 136 19.92 -8.90 7.93
N SER A 137 18.80 -9.61 8.20
CA SER A 137 17.92 -9.37 9.33
C SER A 137 18.72 -9.14 10.62
N ILE A 138 18.68 -7.91 11.15
CA ILE A 138 19.36 -7.54 12.40
C ILE A 138 18.96 -8.53 13.49
N ARG A 139 19.97 -9.21 14.05
CA ARG A 139 19.70 -10.26 15.02
C ARG A 139 19.40 -9.62 16.38
N PRO A 140 18.48 -10.18 17.18
CA PRO A 140 18.18 -9.68 18.53
C PRO A 140 19.44 -9.49 19.41
N ILE A 141 20.47 -10.32 19.19
CA ILE A 141 21.73 -10.26 19.92
C ILE A 141 22.58 -9.01 19.60
N GLU A 142 22.44 -8.44 18.41
CA GLU A 142 23.14 -7.21 18.02
C GLU A 142 22.51 -5.99 18.68
N ILE A 143 21.17 -5.95 18.73
CA ILE A 143 20.39 -4.94 19.47
C ILE A 143 20.82 -4.96 20.94
N LEU A 144 20.88 -6.16 21.54
CA LEU A 144 21.25 -6.32 22.95
C LEU A 144 22.68 -5.88 23.24
N LYS A 145 23.65 -6.22 22.38
CA LYS A 145 25.04 -5.75 22.50
C LYS A 145 25.14 -4.23 22.38
N ALA A 146 24.37 -3.63 21.47
CA ALA A 146 24.33 -2.20 21.31
C ALA A 146 23.72 -1.52 22.55
N CYS A 147 22.62 -2.03 23.11
CA CYS A 147 22.04 -1.50 24.34
C CYS A 147 22.96 -1.62 25.56
N GLN A 148 23.77 -2.68 25.67
CA GLN A 148 24.75 -2.84 26.74
C GLN A 148 25.87 -1.80 26.73
N LEU A 149 26.18 -1.25 25.55
CA LEU A 149 27.21 -0.22 25.35
C LEU A 149 26.64 1.20 25.37
N TRP A 150 25.37 1.37 25.73
CA TRP A 150 24.73 2.67 25.85
C TRP A 150 25.41 3.52 26.95
N PRO A 151 25.62 4.83 26.74
CA PRO A 151 25.22 5.67 25.58
C PRO A 151 26.23 5.73 24.43
N ASN A 152 27.39 5.08 24.55
CA ASN A 152 28.48 5.16 23.56
C ASN A 152 28.09 4.56 22.20
N SER A 153 27.12 3.64 22.19
CA SER A 153 26.57 2.98 21.01
C SER A 153 25.43 3.73 20.32
N LYS A 154 25.15 4.99 20.68
CA LYS A 154 23.96 5.72 20.19
C LYS A 154 23.81 5.70 18.67
N SER A 155 24.87 6.01 17.93
CA SER A 155 24.85 6.00 16.46
C SER A 155 24.60 4.60 15.89
N HIS A 156 25.08 3.56 16.57
CA HIS A 156 24.83 2.18 16.16
C HIS A 156 23.39 1.75 16.42
N LEU A 157 22.79 2.17 17.54
CA LEU A 157 21.38 1.95 17.83
C LEU A 157 20.46 2.73 16.88
N GLU A 158 20.81 3.96 16.49
CA GLU A 158 20.08 4.71 15.45
C GLU A 158 20.08 3.97 14.11
N ASN A 159 21.23 3.46 13.69
CA ASN A 159 21.32 2.68 12.45
C ASN A 159 20.46 1.42 12.51
N ILE A 160 20.50 0.69 13.63
CA ILE A 160 19.67 -0.50 13.86
C ILE A 160 18.19 -0.13 13.85
N ALA A 161 17.79 0.91 14.59
CA ALA A 161 16.40 1.36 14.69
C ALA A 161 15.86 1.76 13.32
N ASN A 162 16.61 2.57 12.56
CA ASN A 162 16.20 3.02 11.23
C ASN A 162 16.07 1.88 10.23
N GLN A 163 16.97 0.88 10.29
CA GLN A 163 16.86 -0.30 9.43
C GLN A 163 15.61 -1.13 9.77
N ILE A 164 15.38 -1.46 11.05
CA ILE A 164 14.22 -2.23 11.48
C ILE A 164 12.92 -1.48 11.17
N TYR A 165 12.89 -0.18 11.44
CA TYR A 165 11.72 0.67 11.19
C TYR A 165 11.41 0.77 9.70
N LYS A 166 12.42 0.99 8.85
CA LYS A 166 12.25 1.02 7.39
C LYS A 166 11.76 -0.32 6.85
N ILE A 167 12.29 -1.44 7.36
CA ILE A 167 11.83 -2.79 7.00
C ILE A 167 10.36 -2.99 7.43
N ALA A 168 9.99 -2.57 8.64
CA ALA A 168 8.62 -2.66 9.13
C ALA A 168 7.64 -1.82 8.30
N MET A 169 8.05 -0.61 7.90
CA MET A 169 7.27 0.28 7.04
C MET A 169 7.07 -0.26 5.62
N VAL A 170 8.10 -0.88 5.02
CA VAL A 170 8.06 -1.37 3.64
C VAL A 170 7.42 -2.75 3.53
N TYR A 171 7.71 -3.66 4.46
CA TYR A 171 7.33 -5.08 4.37
C TYR A 171 6.32 -5.52 5.43
N GLY A 172 5.90 -4.64 6.34
CA GLY A 172 4.92 -4.95 7.39
C GLY A 172 5.47 -5.79 8.55
N TYR A 173 6.79 -5.97 8.67
CA TYR A 173 7.44 -6.73 9.76
C TYR A 173 7.51 -5.98 11.10
N TRP A 174 6.35 -5.52 11.59
CA TRP A 174 6.23 -4.79 12.85
C TRP A 174 6.64 -5.60 14.09
N GLU A 175 6.65 -6.93 14.01
CA GLU A 175 7.16 -7.80 15.08
C GLU A 175 8.65 -7.54 15.37
N ASN A 176 9.45 -7.22 14.35
CA ASN A 176 10.87 -6.88 14.54
C ASN A 176 11.03 -5.51 15.22
N TRP A 177 10.14 -4.57 14.91
CA TRP A 177 10.10 -3.27 15.59
C TRP A 177 9.72 -3.43 17.07
N ARG A 178 8.67 -4.21 17.37
CA ARG A 178 8.26 -4.53 18.76
C ARG A 178 9.37 -5.22 19.55
N LEU A 179 10.13 -6.10 18.91
CA LEU A 179 11.28 -6.76 19.52
C LEU A 179 12.38 -5.73 19.88
N PHE A 180 12.69 -4.81 18.96
CA PHE A 180 13.65 -3.73 19.22
C PHE A 180 13.19 -2.83 20.38
N GLU A 181 11.91 -2.43 20.40
CA GLU A 181 11.33 -1.65 21.49
C GLU A 181 11.45 -2.39 22.83
N GLY A 182 11.11 -3.69 22.86
CA GLY A 182 11.18 -4.50 24.07
C GLY A 182 12.60 -4.68 24.61
N ILE A 183 13.61 -4.75 23.74
CA ILE A 183 15.02 -4.79 24.17
C ILE A 183 15.46 -3.43 24.71
N CYS A 184 15.18 -2.33 23.98
CA CYS A 184 15.52 -0.97 24.43
C CYS A 184 14.90 -0.62 25.79
N GLN A 185 13.62 -0.96 26.00
CA GLN A 185 12.89 -0.69 27.24
C GLN A 185 13.52 -1.40 28.45
N ARG A 186 14.04 -2.61 28.30
CA ARG A 186 14.74 -3.33 29.38
C ARG A 186 16.03 -2.65 29.83
N HIS A 187 16.61 -1.82 28.97
CA HIS A 187 17.80 -1.02 29.25
C HIS A 187 17.47 0.46 29.53
N GLU A 188 16.19 0.79 29.76
CA GLU A 188 15.71 2.16 30.03
C GLU A 188 15.98 3.15 28.87
N ILE A 189 16.11 2.64 27.65
CA ILE A 189 16.34 3.44 26.45
C ILE A 189 15.00 3.70 25.76
N ASN A 190 14.69 4.96 25.44
CA ASN A 190 13.50 5.30 24.66
C ASN A 190 13.73 4.99 23.17
N PRO A 191 13.07 3.98 22.57
CA PRO A 191 13.27 3.62 21.16
C PRO A 191 12.76 4.69 20.18
N GLN A 192 11.78 5.50 20.58
CA GLN A 192 11.20 6.57 19.75
C GLN A 192 12.20 7.71 19.47
N GLN A 193 13.28 7.81 20.25
CA GLN A 193 14.30 8.86 20.05
C GLN A 193 15.19 8.60 18.81
N PHE A 194 15.10 7.42 18.22
CA PHE A 194 15.96 6.98 17.12
C PHE A 194 15.29 6.99 15.75
N ILE A 195 13.98 7.24 15.71
CA ILE A 195 13.23 7.38 14.45
C ILE A 195 13.00 8.86 14.22
N GLU A 196 13.38 9.35 13.04
CA GLU A 196 13.11 10.72 12.62
C GLU A 196 11.60 10.94 12.37
N LYS A 197 11.10 12.12 12.71
CA LYS A 197 9.72 12.56 12.40
C LYS A 197 9.57 12.93 10.93
#